data_AF-A0A7S1Y2U7-F1
#
_entry.id   AF-A0A7S1Y2U7-F1
#
_cell.length_a   1.000
_cell.length_b   1.000
_cell.length_c   1.000
_cell.angle_alpha   90.00
_cell.angle_beta   90.00
_cell.angle_gamma   90.00
#
_symmetry.space_group_name_H-M   'P 1'
#
loop_
_entity.id
_entity.type
_entity.pdbx_description
1 polymer ?
#
loop_
_entity_poly.entity_id
_entity_poly.type
_entity_poly.pdbx_seq_one_letter_code
_entity_poly.pdbx_strand_id
1 'polypeptide(L)'
;MTNCIRDNEGTIGYIDAGHGHSENLVEIELKNADGNFLSSKKAAANGGIGAAANVVANKSPDSDFGSVDLLNAAGEFTWPIVAMSYVYVRKDLSYLETPAEQGLLIAFLEALFNPAYINQCTSLFGFTPVPNNIRTDISLAGIAMLEKNTTAAPIFTFENETTPIGGQGAYVISEKRRSYSEYERSTLTKSVGSVQETLLDAGASLQDVVEMVEDLQQELEIAQSQVVDLTSQVNALKGGSSGSGSGESFVEVTSNFGSKEETQLKAALAMSAVSLILIVIGGIIMFSKNSGGGGTQDTAKGSFQNGQMESA
;
A
#
# COMPACT_ATOMS: atom_id res chain seq x y z
N MET A 1 -6.66 15.84 18.17
CA MET A 1 -5.88 16.99 17.65
C MET A 1 -6.01 17.10 16.14
N THR A 2 -5.74 16.06 15.36
CA THR A 2 -5.85 16.04 13.88
C THR A 2 -7.15 16.65 13.35
N ASN A 3 -8.32 16.17 13.80
CA ASN A 3 -9.61 16.71 13.37
C ASN A 3 -9.77 18.20 13.71
N CYS A 4 -9.25 18.64 14.86
CA CYS A 4 -9.31 20.05 15.22
C CYS A 4 -8.49 20.92 14.24
N ILE A 5 -7.33 20.46 13.78
CA ILE A 5 -6.51 21.19 12.80
C ILE A 5 -7.17 21.16 11.42
N ARG A 6 -7.64 19.98 10.98
CA ARG A 6 -8.20 19.78 9.64
C ARG A 6 -9.55 20.48 9.43
N ASP A 7 -10.41 20.41 10.44
CA ASP A 7 -11.83 20.78 10.28
C ASP A 7 -12.08 22.26 10.63
N ASN A 8 -11.06 23.01 11.05
CA ASN A 8 -11.18 24.42 11.44
C ASN A 8 -10.21 25.30 10.64
N GLU A 9 -10.75 26.10 9.72
CA GLU A 9 -9.97 27.01 8.87
C GLU A 9 -9.09 27.97 9.68
N GLY A 10 -7.84 28.15 9.22
CA GLY A 10 -6.87 29.04 9.85
C GLY A 10 -6.23 28.50 11.15
N THR A 11 -6.52 27.26 11.54
CA THR A 11 -5.95 26.66 12.75
C THR A 11 -4.49 26.29 12.56
N ILE A 12 -3.68 26.58 13.58
CA ILE A 12 -2.32 26.07 13.73
C ILE A 12 -2.25 25.22 14.99
N GLY A 13 -1.58 24.07 14.91
CA GLY A 13 -1.38 23.16 16.03
C GLY A 13 -0.05 22.43 15.94
N TYR A 14 0.38 21.86 17.05
CA TYR A 14 1.56 20.99 17.12
C TYR A 14 1.12 19.54 17.35
N ILE A 15 1.75 18.64 16.60
CA ILE A 15 1.58 17.19 16.68
C ILE A 15 2.92 16.55 16.33
N ASP A 16 3.16 15.31 16.72
CA ASP A 16 4.35 14.61 16.24
C ASP A 16 4.32 14.47 14.71
N ALA A 17 5.49 14.56 14.09
CA ALA A 17 5.63 14.63 12.65
C ALA A 17 5.04 13.40 11.93
N GLY A 18 5.25 12.21 12.50
CA GLY A 18 4.74 10.96 11.94
C GLY A 18 3.23 10.95 11.78
N HIS A 19 2.49 11.32 12.84
CA HIS A 19 1.03 11.44 12.76
C HIS A 19 0.60 12.54 11.79
N GLY A 20 1.24 13.72 11.85
CA GLY A 20 0.93 14.83 10.93
C GLY A 20 1.07 14.44 9.46
N HIS A 21 2.15 13.74 9.12
CA HIS A 21 2.41 13.26 7.75
C HIS A 21 1.43 12.15 7.34
N SER A 22 1.11 11.20 8.23
CA SER A 22 0.18 10.11 7.94
C SER A 22 -1.25 10.59 7.65
N GLU A 23 -1.63 11.72 8.24
CA GLU A 23 -2.95 12.36 8.08
C GLU A 23 -2.97 13.40 6.95
N ASN A 24 -1.87 13.52 6.19
CA ASN A 24 -1.68 14.50 5.11
C ASN A 24 -1.93 15.95 5.56
N LEU A 25 -1.59 16.28 6.80
CA LEU A 25 -1.64 17.66 7.28
C LEU A 25 -0.49 18.48 6.65
N VAL A 26 -0.76 19.77 6.39
CA VAL A 26 0.26 20.70 5.90
C VAL A 26 1.19 21.05 7.05
N GLU A 27 2.48 20.79 6.87
CA GLU A 27 3.54 21.18 7.79
C GLU A 27 4.20 22.50 7.33
N ILE A 28 4.39 23.42 8.26
CA ILE A 28 5.19 24.63 8.01
C ILE A 28 6.68 24.32 8.10
N GLU A 29 7.50 24.99 7.28
CA GLU A 29 8.94 24.98 7.48
C GLU A 29 9.34 25.89 8.63
N LEU A 30 10.32 25.46 9.42
CA LEU A 30 10.88 26.25 10.50
C LEU A 30 12.36 26.53 10.23
N LYS A 31 12.79 27.73 10.62
CA LYS A 31 14.19 28.12 10.60
C LYS A 31 14.93 27.46 11.76
N ASN A 32 16.00 26.72 11.49
CA ASN A 32 16.85 26.15 12.52
C ASN A 32 17.93 27.11 13.02
N ALA A 33 18.70 26.66 14.01
CA ALA A 33 19.76 27.45 14.64
C ALA A 33 20.81 27.96 13.65
N ASP A 34 21.08 27.18 12.59
CA ASP A 34 22.04 27.50 11.53
C ASP A 34 21.43 28.41 10.44
N GLY A 35 20.14 28.71 10.56
CA GLY A 35 19.43 29.67 9.73
C GLY A 35 18.75 29.10 8.48
N ASN A 36 18.70 27.78 8.35
CA ASN A 36 18.07 27.08 7.24
C ASN A 36 16.58 26.86 7.50
N PHE A 37 15.74 27.08 6.49
CA PHE A 37 14.34 26.63 6.51
C PHE A 37 14.28 25.20 5.97
N LEU A 38 13.59 24.34 6.72
CA LEU A 38 13.35 22.96 6.34
C LEU A 38 12.04 22.47 6.97
N SER A 39 11.54 21.31 6.56
CA SER A 39 10.48 20.56 7.24
C SER A 39 11.06 19.44 8.11
N SER A 40 10.27 18.87 9.02
CA SER A 40 10.70 17.69 9.79
C SER A 40 11.03 16.50 8.88
N LYS A 41 10.29 16.35 7.76
CA LYS A 41 10.56 15.30 6.75
C LYS A 41 11.93 15.47 6.09
N LYS A 42 12.30 16.70 5.72
CA LYS A 42 13.62 17.01 5.16
C LYS A 42 14.72 16.81 6.20
N ALA A 43 14.48 17.20 7.46
CA ALA A 43 15.40 16.96 8.56
C ALA A 43 15.66 15.46 8.76
N ALA A 44 14.60 14.64 8.82
CA ALA A 44 14.69 13.20 9.00
C ALA A 44 15.46 12.53 7.86
N ALA A 45 15.16 12.88 6.60
CA ALA A 45 15.83 12.34 5.42
C ALA A 45 17.34 12.65 5.38
N ASN A 46 17.78 13.72 6.04
CA ASN A 46 19.18 14.11 6.15
C ASN A 46 19.80 13.79 7.51
N GLY A 47 19.13 12.98 8.34
CA GLY A 47 19.63 12.55 9.65
C GLY A 47 19.65 13.64 10.73
N GLY A 48 19.07 14.82 10.47
CA GLY A 48 19.12 15.96 11.37
C GLY A 48 18.33 15.79 12.67
N ILE A 49 17.26 14.99 12.66
CA ILE A 49 16.52 14.65 13.89
C ILE A 49 17.39 13.79 14.82
N GLY A 50 18.06 12.77 14.27
CA GLY A 50 18.98 11.93 15.03
C GLY A 50 20.22 12.70 15.50
N ALA A 51 20.73 13.64 14.68
CA ALA A 51 21.88 14.46 15.05
C ALA A 51 21.65 15.28 16.32
N ALA A 52 20.44 15.82 16.53
CA ALA A 52 20.08 16.56 17.74
C ALA A 52 20.26 15.72 19.01
N ALA A 53 20.03 14.40 18.94
CA ALA A 53 20.18 13.50 20.08
C ALA A 53 21.63 13.37 20.59
N ASN A 54 22.65 13.73 19.80
CA ASN A 54 24.06 13.57 20.19
C ASN A 54 24.48 14.37 21.42
N VAL A 55 23.65 15.30 21.91
CA VAL A 55 23.86 15.99 23.20
C VAL A 55 24.03 15.02 24.37
N VAL A 56 23.46 13.80 24.27
CA VAL A 56 23.54 12.79 25.32
C VAL A 56 24.66 11.77 25.11
N ALA A 57 25.42 11.81 24.01
CA ALA A 57 26.36 10.76 23.62
C ALA A 57 27.43 10.41 24.66
N ASN A 58 27.75 11.34 25.56
CA ASN A 58 28.76 11.15 26.62
C ASN A 58 28.16 10.88 28.01
N LYS A 59 26.83 10.71 28.11
CA LYS A 59 26.16 10.41 29.38
C LYS A 59 26.29 8.92 29.72
N SER A 60 26.37 8.61 31.01
CA SER A 60 26.23 7.23 31.51
C SER A 60 24.77 6.77 31.36
N PRO A 61 24.50 5.47 31.11
CA PRO A 61 23.14 4.95 31.05
C PRO A 61 22.29 5.21 32.29
N ASP A 62 22.89 5.29 33.47
CA ASP A 62 22.24 5.54 34.76
C ASP A 62 22.31 7.00 35.24
N SER A 63 22.79 7.90 34.38
CA SER A 63 22.80 9.33 34.69
C SER A 63 21.41 9.97 34.57
N ASP A 64 21.27 11.18 35.09
CA ASP A 64 20.04 11.96 34.92
C ASP A 64 19.94 12.55 33.50
N PHE A 65 18.79 12.31 32.85
CA PHE A 65 18.42 12.83 31.54
C PHE A 65 17.39 13.97 31.62
N GLY A 66 16.94 14.37 32.81
CA GLY A 66 15.90 15.39 33.00
C GLY A 66 16.28 16.79 32.51
N SER A 67 17.57 17.06 32.34
CA SER A 67 18.09 18.34 31.80
C SER A 67 18.45 18.27 30.32
N VAL A 68 18.09 17.20 29.60
CA VAL A 68 18.40 17.07 28.17
C VAL A 68 17.49 18.01 27.38
N ASP A 69 18.12 18.93 26.64
CA ASP A 69 17.44 19.83 25.73
C ASP A 69 17.85 19.51 24.29
N LEU A 70 16.85 19.32 23.44
CA LEU A 70 16.97 19.00 22.02
C LEU A 70 16.39 20.12 21.14
N LEU A 71 15.84 21.16 21.77
CA LEU A 71 15.26 22.29 21.07
C LEU A 71 16.34 23.11 20.40
N ASN A 72 16.08 23.49 19.17
CA ASN A 72 16.93 24.35 18.35
C ASN A 72 18.41 23.94 18.38
N ALA A 73 18.66 22.62 18.28
CA ALA A 73 20.01 22.08 18.17
C ALA A 73 20.73 22.69 16.95
N ALA A 74 22.05 22.81 17.03
CA ALA A 74 22.87 23.29 15.92
C ALA A 74 23.06 22.19 14.87
N GLY A 75 23.21 22.59 13.60
CA GLY A 75 23.52 21.70 12.47
C GLY A 75 22.62 21.96 11.27
N GLU A 76 23.20 21.84 10.07
CA GLU A 76 22.61 22.27 8.80
C GLU A 76 21.17 21.76 8.57
N PHE A 77 20.90 20.50 8.92
CA PHE A 77 19.62 19.82 8.71
C PHE A 77 18.84 19.53 10.00
N THR A 78 19.25 20.09 11.15
CA THR A 78 18.54 19.85 12.42
C THR A 78 17.15 20.45 12.40
N TRP A 79 16.18 19.70 12.96
CA TRP A 79 14.82 20.20 13.14
C TRP A 79 14.73 21.00 14.45
N PRO A 80 14.08 22.18 14.50
CA PRO A 80 14.13 23.03 15.70
C PRO A 80 13.33 22.48 16.89
N ILE A 81 12.35 21.62 16.64
CA ILE A 81 11.45 21.09 17.67
C ILE A 81 11.57 19.57 17.70
N VAL A 82 12.62 19.07 18.36
CA VAL A 82 12.86 17.63 18.54
C VAL A 82 12.58 17.25 19.99
N ALA A 83 11.96 16.08 20.17
CA ALA A 83 11.78 15.46 21.47
C ALA A 83 12.28 14.01 21.42
N MET A 84 12.88 13.57 22.50
CA MET A 84 13.30 12.18 22.69
C MET A 84 12.31 11.47 23.60
N SER A 85 11.92 10.25 23.22
CA SER A 85 11.10 9.39 24.08
C SER A 85 12.00 8.58 25.01
N TYR A 86 11.62 8.51 26.29
CA TYR A 86 12.35 7.78 27.32
C TYR A 86 11.52 6.62 27.85
N VAL A 87 12.20 5.51 28.15
CA VAL A 87 11.63 4.40 28.91
C VAL A 87 12.25 4.41 30.30
N TYR A 88 11.42 4.54 31.33
CA TYR A 88 11.87 4.52 32.72
C TYR A 88 11.73 3.11 33.28
N VAL A 89 12.84 2.55 33.76
CA VAL A 89 12.89 1.20 34.34
C VAL A 89 13.62 1.28 35.67
N ARG A 90 13.13 0.57 36.69
CA ARG A 90 13.85 0.43 37.96
C ARG A 90 15.09 -0.41 37.72
N LYS A 91 16.25 0.04 38.21
CA LYS A 91 17.50 -0.71 38.08
C LYS A 91 17.43 -2.08 38.74
N ASP A 92 16.88 -2.12 39.95
CA ASP A 92 16.57 -3.36 40.66
C ASP A 92 15.20 -3.90 40.25
N LEU A 93 15.19 -5.10 39.66
CA LEU A 93 13.99 -5.81 39.22
C LEU A 93 13.42 -6.76 40.28
N SER A 94 13.92 -6.73 41.52
CA SER A 94 13.42 -7.57 42.62
C SER A 94 11.94 -7.41 42.94
N TYR A 95 11.33 -6.29 42.52
CA TYR A 95 9.88 -6.07 42.62
C TYR A 95 9.05 -7.00 41.70
N LEU A 96 9.68 -7.58 40.68
CA LEU A 96 9.09 -8.64 39.86
C LEU A 96 9.40 -9.98 40.52
N GLU A 97 8.44 -10.50 41.28
CA GLU A 97 8.61 -11.74 42.05
C GLU A 97 8.78 -12.97 41.14
N THR A 98 8.20 -12.94 39.93
CA THR A 98 8.31 -14.04 38.97
C THR A 98 9.58 -13.86 38.11
N PRO A 99 10.54 -14.79 38.14
CA PRO A 99 11.78 -14.65 37.37
C PRO A 99 11.56 -14.52 35.85
N ALA A 100 10.52 -15.16 35.31
CA ALA A 100 10.15 -15.03 33.90
C ALA A 100 9.73 -13.60 33.51
N GLU A 101 9.13 -12.83 34.42
CA GLU A 101 8.74 -11.43 34.17
C GLU A 101 9.98 -10.55 34.04
N GLN A 102 11.02 -10.78 34.84
CA GLN A 102 12.30 -10.08 34.73
C GLN A 102 12.97 -10.36 33.37
N GLY A 103 13.01 -11.63 32.96
CA GLY A 103 13.53 -12.03 31.65
C GLY A 103 12.74 -11.42 30.49
N LEU A 104 11.41 -11.40 30.60
CA LEU A 104 10.52 -10.86 29.57
C LEU A 104 10.68 -9.34 29.44
N LEU A 105 10.77 -8.61 30.55
CA LEU A 105 10.99 -7.17 30.54
C LEU A 105 12.29 -6.81 29.82
N ILE A 106 13.38 -7.52 30.12
CA ILE A 106 14.67 -7.30 29.46
C ILE A 106 14.56 -7.56 27.96
N ALA A 107 13.93 -8.67 27.56
CA ALA A 107 13.73 -9.00 26.16
C ALA A 107 12.87 -7.97 25.42
N PHE A 108 11.83 -7.43 26.08
CA PHE A 108 11.03 -6.33 25.55
C PHE A 108 11.88 -5.06 25.35
N LEU A 109 12.71 -4.69 26.34
CA LEU A 109 13.58 -3.52 26.24
C LEU A 109 14.62 -3.68 25.13
N GLU A 110 15.23 -4.85 25.00
CA GLU A 110 16.17 -5.16 23.91
C GLU A 110 15.48 -5.11 22.54
N ALA A 111 14.22 -5.58 22.45
CA ALA A 111 13.43 -5.51 21.24
C ALA A 111 13.19 -4.07 20.76
N LEU A 112 12.99 -3.11 21.67
CA LEU A 112 12.85 -1.69 21.29
C LEU A 112 14.06 -1.17 20.48
N PHE A 113 15.23 -1.78 20.65
CA PHE A 113 16.47 -1.40 19.97
C PHE A 113 16.92 -2.40 18.88
N ASN A 114 16.10 -3.41 18.58
CA ASN A 114 16.35 -4.34 17.48
C ASN A 114 16.10 -3.63 16.13
N PRO A 115 17.06 -3.65 15.18
CA PRO A 115 16.90 -3.03 13.87
C PRO A 115 15.62 -3.43 13.12
N ALA A 116 15.18 -4.68 13.23
CA ALA A 116 13.98 -5.18 12.54
C ALA A 116 12.71 -4.47 13.01
N TYR A 117 12.62 -4.12 14.30
CA TYR A 117 11.48 -3.40 14.87
C TYR A 117 11.62 -1.89 14.72
N ILE A 118 12.84 -1.35 14.90
CA ILE A 118 13.13 0.07 14.63
C ILE A 118 12.70 0.46 13.22
N ASN A 119 13.03 -0.36 12.21
CA ASN A 119 12.70 -0.05 10.83
C ASN A 119 11.19 0.04 10.58
N GLN A 120 10.38 -0.75 11.30
CA GLN A 120 8.92 -0.65 11.26
C GLN A 120 8.42 0.63 11.92
N CYS A 121 9.03 1.05 13.04
CA CYS A 121 8.70 2.32 13.68
C CYS A 121 8.96 3.52 12.75
N THR A 122 10.05 3.47 11.99
CA THR A 122 10.35 4.50 10.98
C THR A 122 9.33 4.48 9.84
N SER A 123 9.05 3.32 9.25
CA SER A 123 8.22 3.23 8.05
C SER A 123 6.73 3.44 8.31
N LEU A 124 6.22 2.96 9.44
CA LEU A 124 4.79 3.00 9.77
C LEU A 124 4.39 4.24 10.56
N PHE A 125 5.29 4.73 11.42
CA PHE A 125 4.96 5.77 12.40
C PHE A 125 5.86 7.00 12.30
N GLY A 126 6.82 7.05 11.38
CA GLY A 126 7.67 8.22 11.14
C GLY A 126 8.66 8.54 12.26
N PHE A 127 8.94 7.60 13.18
CA PHE A 127 9.96 7.80 14.20
C PHE A 127 11.37 7.81 13.58
N THR A 128 12.26 8.63 14.13
CA THR A 128 13.68 8.58 13.80
C THR A 128 14.41 7.75 14.86
N PRO A 129 15.22 6.74 14.47
CA PRO A 129 16.02 6.00 15.44
C PRO A 129 17.05 6.90 16.10
N VAL A 130 17.38 6.60 17.36
CA VAL A 130 18.54 7.20 18.00
C VAL A 130 19.83 6.82 17.25
N PRO A 131 20.83 7.72 17.20
CA PRO A 131 22.17 7.41 16.70
C PRO A 131 22.76 6.12 17.27
N ASN A 132 23.59 5.43 16.50
CA ASN A 132 24.13 4.12 16.87
C ASN A 132 24.91 4.12 18.20
N ASN A 133 25.73 5.14 18.44
CA ASN A 133 26.45 5.34 19.70
C ASN A 133 25.50 5.45 20.90
N ILE A 134 24.39 6.19 20.76
CA ILE A 134 23.38 6.29 21.83
C ILE A 134 22.68 4.94 22.02
N ARG A 135 22.35 4.25 20.92
CA ARG A 135 21.74 2.92 20.99
C ARG A 135 22.63 1.92 21.74
N THR A 136 23.92 1.83 21.39
CA THR A 136 24.83 0.83 21.96
C THR A 136 25.31 1.22 23.34
N ASP A 137 25.81 2.45 23.48
CA ASP A 137 26.62 2.86 24.63
C ASP A 137 25.76 3.38 25.77
N ILE A 138 24.49 3.72 25.48
CA ILE A 138 23.54 4.23 26.47
C ILE A 138 22.38 3.25 26.62
N SER A 139 21.58 3.02 25.58
CA SER A 139 20.35 2.22 25.71
C SER A 139 20.63 0.75 26.04
N LEU A 140 21.41 0.06 25.20
CA LEU A 140 21.73 -1.36 25.40
C LEU A 140 22.64 -1.57 26.61
N ALA A 141 23.61 -0.69 26.82
CA ALA A 141 24.44 -0.70 28.03
C ALA A 141 23.61 -0.53 29.31
N GLY A 142 22.62 0.37 29.32
CA GLY A 142 21.71 0.56 30.44
C GLY A 142 20.83 -0.64 30.73
N ILE A 143 20.34 -1.33 29.69
CA ILE A 143 19.60 -2.58 29.85
C ILE A 143 20.50 -3.66 30.49
N ALA A 144 21.78 -3.72 30.10
CA ALA A 144 22.74 -4.66 30.70
C ALA A 144 23.06 -4.35 32.18
N MET A 145 22.76 -3.14 32.66
CA MET A 145 22.92 -2.74 34.07
C MET A 145 21.74 -3.15 34.96
N LEU A 146 20.66 -3.68 34.40
CA LEU A 146 19.49 -4.11 35.18
C LEU A 146 19.83 -5.31 36.07
N GLU A 147 19.52 -5.18 37.35
CA GLU A 147 19.74 -6.20 38.36
C GLU A 147 18.55 -7.16 38.35
N LYS A 148 18.84 -8.40 37.92
CA LYS A 148 17.87 -9.50 37.85
C LYS A 148 18.35 -10.68 38.68
N ASN A 149 17.44 -11.60 39.00
CA ASN A 149 17.82 -12.89 39.54
C ASN A 149 18.49 -13.73 38.44
N THR A 150 19.82 -13.63 38.32
CA THR A 150 20.60 -14.26 37.24
C THR A 150 20.56 -15.78 37.25
N THR A 151 20.15 -16.40 38.36
CA THR A 151 20.04 -17.86 38.49
C THR A 151 18.66 -18.38 38.07
N ALA A 152 17.63 -17.53 38.15
CA ALA A 152 16.24 -17.93 37.90
C ALA A 152 15.59 -17.25 36.69
N ALA A 153 16.04 -16.06 36.29
CA ALA A 153 15.45 -15.32 35.18
C ALA A 153 15.87 -15.95 33.84
N PRO A 154 14.91 -16.48 33.06
CA PRO A 154 15.21 -17.09 31.78
C PRO A 154 15.62 -16.03 30.74
N ILE A 155 16.42 -16.45 29.77
CA ILE A 155 16.73 -15.66 28.58
C ILE A 155 15.63 -15.92 27.56
N PHE A 156 14.97 -14.86 27.09
CA PHE A 156 14.04 -14.97 25.98
C PHE A 156 14.80 -14.81 24.65
N THR A 157 14.37 -15.56 23.65
CA THR A 157 14.91 -15.48 22.30
C THR A 157 13.83 -15.09 21.30
N PHE A 158 14.25 -14.41 20.23
CA PHE A 158 13.37 -14.04 19.13
C PHE A 158 13.58 -14.99 17.97
N GLU A 159 12.48 -15.59 17.50
CA GLU A 159 12.45 -16.37 16.28
C GLU A 159 12.10 -15.43 15.12
N ASN A 160 13.08 -15.17 14.25
CA ASN A 160 12.94 -14.30 13.08
C ASN A 160 12.53 -15.05 11.81
N GLU A 161 12.56 -16.39 11.84
CA GLU A 161 12.16 -17.27 10.74
C GLU A 161 11.60 -18.59 11.31
N THR A 162 10.80 -19.30 10.51
CA THR A 162 10.18 -20.56 10.96
C THR A 162 11.23 -21.58 11.41
N THR A 163 11.22 -21.90 12.69
CA THR A 163 12.06 -22.90 13.35
C THR A 163 11.16 -24.08 13.76
N PRO A 164 11.08 -25.15 12.96
CA PRO A 164 10.25 -26.30 13.27
C PRO A 164 10.54 -26.83 14.67
N ILE A 165 9.51 -27.02 15.49
CA ILE A 165 9.59 -27.53 16.87
C ILE A 165 10.26 -26.56 17.87
N GLY A 166 11.25 -25.76 17.45
CA GLY A 166 11.98 -24.80 18.28
C GLY A 166 11.22 -23.49 18.55
N GLY A 167 10.49 -22.97 17.56
CA GLY A 167 9.69 -21.73 17.68
C GLY A 167 8.58 -21.80 18.74
N GLN A 168 8.18 -23.03 19.10
CA GLN A 168 7.22 -23.28 20.17
C GLN A 168 7.85 -23.51 21.55
N GLY A 169 9.17 -23.34 21.68
CA GLY A 169 9.88 -23.48 22.94
C GLY A 169 9.38 -22.52 24.02
N ALA A 170 9.71 -22.85 25.27
CA ALA A 170 9.55 -21.91 26.38
C ALA A 170 10.48 -20.71 26.16
N TYR A 171 9.99 -19.51 26.52
CA TYR A 171 10.74 -18.26 26.41
C TYR A 171 11.16 -17.87 24.98
N VAL A 172 10.50 -18.42 23.96
CA VAL A 172 10.68 -18.01 22.56
C VAL A 172 9.55 -17.09 22.14
N ILE A 173 9.90 -15.86 21.75
CA ILE A 173 8.99 -14.90 21.12
C ILE A 173 9.02 -15.18 19.62
N SER A 174 7.92 -15.71 19.11
CA SER A 174 7.80 -16.21 17.75
C SER A 174 6.98 -15.28 16.88
N GLU A 175 7.47 -14.96 15.68
CA GLU A 175 6.69 -14.26 14.66
C GLU A 175 5.44 -15.04 14.22
N LYS A 176 5.39 -16.37 14.44
CA LYS A 176 4.26 -17.23 14.13
C LYS A 176 3.20 -17.23 15.23
N ARG A 177 3.60 -16.98 16.48
CA ARG A 177 2.67 -16.90 17.63
C ARG A 177 2.01 -15.54 17.64
N ARG A 178 0.85 -15.48 16.99
CA ARG A 178 0.00 -14.28 16.95
C ARG A 178 -1.27 -14.51 17.74
N SER A 179 -1.80 -13.45 18.34
CA SER A 179 -3.19 -13.49 18.80
C SER A 179 -4.11 -13.67 17.59
N TYR A 180 -5.26 -14.32 17.78
CA TYR A 180 -6.24 -14.48 16.69
C TYR A 180 -6.61 -13.14 16.04
N SER A 181 -6.73 -12.09 16.86
CA SER A 181 -7.02 -10.73 16.38
C SER A 181 -5.94 -10.13 15.46
N GLU A 182 -4.66 -10.45 15.67
CA GLU A 182 -3.58 -10.01 14.78
C GLU A 182 -3.54 -10.82 13.49
N TYR A 183 -3.87 -12.12 13.57
CA TYR A 183 -4.03 -12.94 12.39
C TYR A 183 -5.16 -12.43 11.49
N GLU A 184 -6.33 -12.11 12.06
CA GLU A 184 -7.46 -11.54 11.30
C GLU A 184 -7.09 -10.19 10.67
N ARG A 185 -6.48 -9.26 11.43
CA ARG A 185 -6.02 -7.98 10.89
C ARG A 185 -5.00 -8.15 9.75
N SER A 186 -4.09 -9.12 9.88
CA SER A 186 -3.13 -9.43 8.83
C SER A 186 -3.79 -9.97 7.57
N THR A 187 -4.81 -10.82 7.72
CA THR A 187 -5.60 -11.33 6.59
C THR A 187 -6.37 -10.20 5.93
N LEU A 188 -7.02 -9.34 6.72
CA LEU A 188 -7.74 -8.17 6.21
C LEU A 188 -6.82 -7.23 5.43
N THR A 189 -5.63 -6.95 5.95
CA THR A 189 -4.63 -6.11 5.26
C THR A 189 -4.24 -6.70 3.90
N LYS A 190 -4.04 -8.01 3.82
CA LYS A 190 -3.76 -8.71 2.54
C LYS A 190 -4.93 -8.60 1.57
N SER A 191 -6.16 -8.78 2.05
CA SER A 191 -7.37 -8.63 1.23
C SER A 191 -7.52 -7.20 0.70
N VAL A 192 -7.24 -6.18 1.52
CA VAL A 192 -7.26 -4.78 1.08
C VAL A 192 -6.22 -4.52 0.00
N GLY A 193 -4.98 -5.03 0.16
CA GLY A 193 -3.94 -4.93 -0.86
C GLY A 193 -4.35 -5.58 -2.18
N SER A 194 -4.95 -6.77 -2.13
CA SER A 194 -5.46 -7.47 -3.32
C SER A 194 -6.60 -6.70 -4.01
N VAL A 195 -7.50 -6.09 -3.25
CA VAL A 195 -8.57 -5.22 -3.80
C VAL A 195 -7.96 -3.99 -4.47
N GLN A 196 -6.91 -3.40 -3.90
CA GLN A 196 -6.23 -2.25 -4.48
C GLN A 196 -5.53 -2.59 -5.80
N GLU A 197 -4.88 -3.75 -5.90
CA GLU A 197 -4.30 -4.25 -7.14
C GLU A 197 -5.37 -4.48 -8.22
N THR A 198 -6.49 -5.12 -7.85
CA THR A 198 -7.64 -5.31 -8.74
C THR A 198 -8.20 -3.99 -9.25
N LEU A 199 -8.22 -2.94 -8.41
CA LEU A 199 -8.70 -1.61 -8.80
C LEU A 199 -7.75 -0.92 -9.80
N LEU A 200 -6.44 -1.11 -9.64
CA LEU A 200 -5.45 -0.60 -10.60
C LEU A 200 -5.60 -1.29 -11.96
N ASP A 201 -5.77 -2.61 -11.98
CA ASP A 201 -5.98 -3.38 -13.21
C ASP A 201 -7.29 -3.01 -13.91
N ALA A 202 -8.36 -2.81 -13.15
CA ALA A 202 -9.64 -2.32 -13.68
C ALA A 202 -9.50 -0.90 -14.25
N GLY A 203 -8.71 -0.03 -13.61
CA GLY A 203 -8.41 1.31 -14.10
C GLY A 203 -7.65 1.31 -15.43
N ALA A 204 -6.64 0.45 -15.56
CA ALA A 204 -5.91 0.27 -16.82
C ALA A 204 -6.84 -0.26 -17.93
N SER A 205 -7.66 -1.25 -17.62
CA SER A 205 -8.65 -1.80 -18.57
C SER A 205 -9.66 -0.75 -19.02
N LEU A 206 -10.07 0.16 -18.12
CA LEU A 206 -10.98 1.25 -18.47
C LEU A 206 -10.30 2.24 -19.42
N GLN A 207 -9.02 2.50 -19.24
CA GLN A 207 -8.24 3.37 -20.12
C GLN A 207 -8.16 2.78 -21.55
N ASP A 208 -7.91 1.47 -21.67
CA ASP A 208 -7.91 0.77 -22.96
C ASP A 208 -9.29 0.85 -23.65
N VAL A 209 -10.38 0.74 -22.89
CA VAL A 209 -11.74 0.88 -23.43
C VAL A 209 -12.00 2.31 -23.90
N VAL A 210 -11.50 3.32 -23.19
CA VAL A 210 -11.63 4.73 -23.59
C VAL A 210 -10.90 4.97 -24.92
N GLU A 211 -9.67 4.49 -25.07
CA GLU A 211 -8.90 4.61 -26.32
C GLU A 211 -9.62 3.92 -27.49
N MET A 212 -10.17 2.72 -27.27
CA MET A 212 -10.96 2.02 -28.29
C MET A 212 -12.23 2.78 -28.68
N VAL A 213 -12.88 3.47 -27.75
CA VAL A 213 -14.06 4.31 -28.04
C VAL A 213 -13.67 5.54 -28.85
N GLU A 214 -12.53 6.16 -28.57
CA GLU A 214 -12.02 7.30 -29.35
C GLU A 214 -11.70 6.89 -30.79
N ASP A 215 -11.05 5.74 -31.00
CA ASP A 215 -10.77 5.19 -32.33
C ASP A 215 -12.06 4.90 -33.11
N LEU A 216 -13.04 4.27 -32.47
CA LEU A 216 -14.35 3.99 -33.08
C LEU A 216 -15.11 5.27 -33.44
N GLN A 217 -14.99 6.34 -32.64
CA GLN A 217 -15.58 7.63 -32.97
C GLN A 217 -14.93 8.23 -34.23
N GLN A 218 -13.60 8.13 -34.35
CA GLN A 218 -12.88 8.60 -35.54
C GLN A 218 -13.27 7.81 -36.80
N GLU A 219 -13.36 6.48 -36.70
CA GLU A 219 -13.83 5.64 -37.82
C GLU A 219 -15.26 6.00 -38.25
N LEU A 220 -16.13 6.30 -37.29
CA LEU A 220 -17.51 6.70 -37.56
C LEU A 220 -17.58 8.04 -38.31
N GLU A 221 -16.76 9.03 -37.94
CA GLU A 221 -16.67 10.31 -38.65
C GLU A 221 -16.22 10.14 -40.10
N ILE A 222 -15.20 9.30 -40.32
CA ILE A 222 -14.70 8.99 -41.67
C ILE A 222 -15.81 8.33 -42.50
N ALA A 223 -16.51 7.34 -41.94
CA ALA A 223 -17.60 6.66 -42.62
C ALA A 223 -18.75 7.63 -42.97
N GLN A 224 -19.12 8.53 -42.06
CA GLN A 224 -20.13 9.56 -42.33
C GLN A 224 -19.71 10.49 -43.49
N SER A 225 -18.44 10.91 -43.51
CA SER A 225 -17.91 11.73 -44.61
C SER A 225 -17.99 11.02 -45.96
N GLN A 226 -17.67 9.72 -46.01
CA GLN A 226 -17.76 8.93 -47.24
C GLN A 226 -19.21 8.80 -47.75
N VAL A 227 -20.18 8.63 -46.84
CA VAL A 227 -21.60 8.58 -47.20
C VAL A 227 -22.06 9.91 -47.81
N VAL A 228 -21.62 11.05 -47.28
CA VAL A 228 -21.93 12.38 -47.83
C VAL A 228 -21.35 12.55 -49.23
N ASP A 229 -20.11 12.12 -49.46
CA ASP A 229 -19.47 12.21 -50.77
C ASP A 229 -20.18 11.32 -51.81
N LEU A 230 -20.46 10.06 -51.46
CA LEU A 230 -21.23 9.13 -52.30
C LEU A 230 -22.61 9.68 -52.64
N THR A 231 -23.30 10.28 -51.66
CA THR A 231 -24.62 10.91 -51.87
C THR A 231 -24.53 12.05 -52.89
N SER A 232 -23.45 12.85 -52.83
CA SER A 232 -23.19 13.95 -53.76
C SER A 232 -22.91 13.44 -55.17
N GLN A 233 -22.10 12.38 -55.31
CA GLN A 233 -21.83 11.73 -56.60
C GLN A 233 -23.09 11.16 -57.25
N VAL A 234 -23.95 10.49 -56.47
CA VAL A 234 -25.25 9.97 -56.95
C VAL A 234 -26.16 11.11 -57.44
N ASN A 235 -26.20 12.24 -56.74
CA ASN A 235 -26.99 13.39 -57.15
C ASN A 235 -26.46 14.05 -58.44
N ALA A 236 -25.14 14.12 -58.62
CA ALA A 236 -24.52 14.61 -59.85
C ALA A 236 -24.86 13.72 -61.07
N LEU A 237 -24.87 12.40 -60.89
CA LEU A 237 -25.27 11.45 -61.94
C LEU A 237 -26.76 11.59 -62.32
N LYS A 238 -27.63 11.90 -61.36
CA LYS A 238 -29.05 12.18 -61.63
C LYS A 238 -29.27 13.52 -62.33
N GLY A 239 -28.47 14.55 -62.02
CA GLY A 239 -28.55 15.87 -62.63
C GLY A 239 -27.96 15.98 -64.05
N GLY A 240 -27.08 15.05 -64.44
CA GLY A 240 -26.49 14.98 -65.79
C GLY A 240 -27.41 14.42 -66.88
N SER A 241 -28.60 13.91 -66.52
CA SER A 241 -29.59 13.34 -67.45
C SER A 241 -30.67 14.37 -67.83
N SER A 242 -30.25 15.49 -68.41
CA SER A 242 -31.16 16.41 -69.09
C SER A 242 -30.57 16.77 -70.45
N GLY A 243 -30.65 15.84 -71.41
CA GLY A 243 -30.11 16.05 -72.75
C GLY A 243 -30.44 14.92 -73.74
N SER A 244 -31.66 14.98 -74.28
CA SER A 244 -32.03 14.64 -75.67
C SER A 244 -31.60 13.29 -76.31
N GLY A 245 -32.60 12.45 -76.63
CA GLY A 245 -32.66 11.84 -77.97
C GLY A 245 -32.78 10.32 -78.07
N SER A 246 -34.00 9.86 -78.36
CA SER A 246 -34.41 8.66 -79.11
C SER A 246 -33.78 7.29 -78.78
N GLY A 247 -34.57 6.50 -78.04
CA GLY A 247 -35.07 5.20 -78.53
C GLY A 247 -34.05 4.12 -78.82
N GLU A 248 -33.59 3.42 -77.77
CA GLU A 248 -33.48 1.96 -77.77
C GLU A 248 -33.39 1.47 -76.32
N SER A 249 -34.40 0.67 -75.94
CA SER A 249 -34.45 -0.29 -74.82
C SER A 249 -33.36 -0.16 -73.73
N PHE A 250 -33.50 0.82 -72.83
CA PHE A 250 -32.85 0.76 -71.53
C PHE A 250 -33.81 0.10 -70.56
N VAL A 251 -33.40 -1.02 -69.97
CA VAL A 251 -34.11 -1.70 -68.89
C VAL A 251 -34.33 -0.68 -67.79
N GLU A 252 -35.59 -0.37 -67.52
CA GLU A 252 -36.00 0.38 -66.34
C GLU A 252 -35.61 -0.45 -65.12
N VAL A 253 -34.39 -0.24 -64.60
CA VAL A 253 -34.11 -0.58 -63.22
C VAL A 253 -34.74 0.53 -62.39
N THR A 254 -36.06 0.43 -62.22
CA THR A 254 -36.69 0.92 -61.01
C THR A 254 -36.00 0.19 -59.85
N SER A 255 -34.96 0.78 -59.28
CA SER A 255 -34.54 0.40 -57.92
C SER A 255 -35.54 1.03 -56.96
N ASN A 256 -36.76 0.47 -57.01
CA ASN A 256 -37.66 0.44 -55.88
C ASN A 256 -36.94 -0.41 -54.82
N PHE A 257 -36.02 0.21 -54.08
CA PHE A 257 -35.45 -0.40 -52.87
C PHE A 257 -36.61 -0.55 -51.90
N GLY A 258 -37.28 -1.70 -51.98
CA GLY A 258 -38.40 -2.02 -51.11
C GLY A 258 -37.90 -1.98 -49.67
N SER A 259 -38.78 -1.55 -48.76
CA SER A 259 -38.54 -1.44 -47.32
C SER A 259 -37.85 -2.64 -46.66
N LYS A 260 -37.81 -3.81 -47.32
CA LYS A 260 -37.10 -5.01 -46.87
C LYS A 260 -35.58 -4.91 -46.95
N GLU A 261 -34.99 -4.23 -47.94
CA GLU A 261 -33.53 -4.14 -48.09
C GLU A 261 -32.91 -3.11 -47.14
N GLU A 262 -33.58 -1.98 -46.90
CA GLU A 262 -33.18 -1.02 -45.86
C GLU A 262 -33.34 -1.60 -44.45
N THR A 263 -34.37 -2.42 -44.23
CA THR A 263 -34.54 -3.17 -42.97
C THR A 263 -33.50 -4.27 -42.83
N GLN A 264 -33.09 -4.94 -43.92
CA GLN A 264 -32.01 -5.92 -43.90
C GLN A 264 -30.64 -5.28 -43.66
N LEU A 265 -30.37 -4.09 -44.19
CA LEU A 265 -29.13 -3.36 -43.95
C LEU A 265 -29.06 -2.83 -42.51
N LYS A 266 -30.17 -2.27 -42.00
CA LYS A 266 -30.29 -1.86 -40.58
C LYS A 266 -30.21 -3.07 -39.63
N ALA A 267 -30.82 -4.20 -40.00
CA ALA A 267 -30.72 -5.44 -39.25
C ALA A 267 -29.30 -6.04 -39.31
N ALA A 268 -28.61 -5.98 -40.45
CA ALA A 268 -27.23 -6.44 -40.58
C ALA A 268 -26.27 -5.59 -39.74
N LEU A 269 -26.46 -4.27 -39.72
CA LEU A 269 -25.68 -3.35 -38.88
C LEU A 269 -25.98 -3.52 -37.38
N ALA A 270 -27.25 -3.73 -37.01
CA ALA A 270 -27.61 -4.06 -35.64
C ALA A 270 -27.08 -5.44 -35.21
N MET A 271 -27.09 -6.43 -36.09
CA MET A 271 -26.56 -7.77 -35.80
C MET A 271 -25.03 -7.80 -35.77
N SER A 272 -24.33 -6.97 -36.55
CA SER A 272 -22.87 -6.84 -36.43
C SER A 272 -22.48 -6.16 -35.11
N ALA A 273 -23.22 -5.13 -34.69
CA ALA A 273 -23.02 -4.47 -33.39
C ALA A 273 -23.29 -5.43 -32.22
N VAL A 274 -24.37 -6.22 -32.27
CA VAL A 274 -24.68 -7.23 -31.25
C VAL A 274 -23.64 -8.37 -31.26
N SER A 275 -23.14 -8.78 -32.43
CA SER A 275 -22.08 -9.80 -32.54
C SER A 275 -20.76 -9.33 -31.93
N LEU A 276 -20.38 -8.05 -32.15
CA LEU A 276 -19.20 -7.45 -31.53
C LEU A 276 -19.32 -7.37 -30.00
N ILE A 277 -20.49 -6.95 -29.48
CA ILE A 277 -20.75 -6.93 -28.04
C ILE A 277 -20.68 -8.34 -27.44
N LEU A 278 -21.21 -9.36 -28.13
CA LEU A 278 -21.16 -10.74 -27.67
C LEU A 278 -19.75 -11.34 -27.73
N ILE A 279 -18.92 -10.95 -28.71
CA ILE A 279 -17.50 -11.34 -28.78
C ILE A 279 -16.71 -10.68 -27.65
N VAL A 280 -16.98 -9.41 -27.33
CA VAL A 280 -16.35 -8.70 -26.21
C VAL A 280 -16.75 -9.31 -24.86
N ILE A 281 -18.04 -9.57 -24.62
CA ILE A 281 -18.50 -10.26 -23.40
C ILE A 281 -17.94 -11.69 -23.31
N GLY A 282 -17.88 -12.40 -24.43
CA GLY A 282 -17.27 -13.73 -24.52
C GLY A 282 -15.77 -13.72 -24.20
N GLY A 283 -15.05 -12.69 -24.67
CA GLY A 283 -13.64 -12.46 -24.35
C GLY A 283 -13.43 -12.17 -22.86
N ILE A 284 -14.25 -11.31 -22.27
CA ILE A 284 -14.20 -10.99 -20.83
C ILE A 284 -14.46 -12.24 -19.98
N ILE A 285 -15.45 -13.07 -20.32
CA ILE A 285 -15.76 -14.32 -19.60
C ILE A 285 -14.65 -15.37 -19.78
N MET A 286 -14.02 -15.44 -20.96
CA MET A 286 -12.95 -16.41 -21.21
C MET A 286 -11.64 -16.00 -20.50
N PHE A 287 -11.34 -14.70 -20.44
CA PHE A 287 -10.23 -14.15 -19.67
C PHE A 287 -10.45 -14.27 -18.15
N SER A 288 -11.68 -14.08 -17.65
CA SER A 288 -12.00 -14.28 -16.23
C SER A 288 -11.95 -15.76 -15.81
N LYS A 289 -12.19 -16.69 -16.73
CA LYS A 289 -12.15 -18.14 -16.45
C LYS A 289 -10.75 -18.72 -16.52
N ASN A 290 -9.85 -18.16 -17.36
CA ASN A 290 -8.44 -18.55 -17.42
C ASN A 290 -7.58 -17.96 -16.30
N SER A 291 -8.02 -16.88 -15.65
CA SER A 291 -7.34 -16.28 -14.48
C SER A 291 -7.72 -16.94 -13.14
N GLY A 292 -8.75 -17.82 -13.11
CA GLY A 292 -9.15 -18.58 -11.92
C GLY A 292 -8.49 -19.97 -11.75
N GLY A 293 -7.60 -20.37 -12.66
CA GLY A 293 -7.01 -21.70 -12.73
C GLY A 293 -5.65 -21.83 -12.04
N GLY A 294 -5.50 -21.32 -10.82
CA GLY A 294 -4.27 -21.38 -10.03
C GLY A 294 -4.51 -21.75 -8.56
N GLY A 295 -5.57 -22.51 -8.27
CA GLY A 295 -5.81 -23.07 -6.95
C GLY A 295 -5.00 -24.35 -6.78
N THR A 296 -3.90 -24.28 -6.03
CA THR A 296 -3.30 -25.44 -5.39
C THR A 296 -4.33 -26.06 -4.44
N GLN A 297 -5.00 -27.12 -4.89
CA GLN A 297 -5.69 -28.05 -3.99
C GLN A 297 -4.63 -28.82 -3.21
N ASP A 298 -4.33 -28.38 -2.00
CA ASP A 298 -3.71 -29.23 -0.99
C ASP A 298 -4.82 -30.11 -0.38
N THR A 299 -5.05 -31.27 -0.99
CA THR A 299 -5.93 -32.30 -0.43
C THR A 299 -5.22 -33.02 0.72
N ALA A 300 -5.28 -32.45 1.92
CA ALA A 300 -5.09 -33.22 3.15
C ALA A 300 -6.45 -33.78 3.60
N LYS A 301 -6.87 -34.90 2.99
CA LYS A 301 -7.92 -35.76 3.55
C LYS A 301 -7.38 -36.41 4.82
N GLY A 302 -7.67 -35.83 5.97
CA GLY A 302 -7.65 -36.53 7.25
C GLY A 302 -8.86 -37.44 7.34
N SER A 303 -8.69 -38.73 7.06
CA SER A 303 -9.62 -39.76 7.53
C SER A 303 -9.16 -40.25 8.90
N PHE A 304 -9.81 -39.75 9.95
CA PHE A 304 -9.86 -40.44 11.23
C PHE A 304 -10.71 -41.70 11.08
N GLN A 305 -10.14 -42.87 11.37
CA GLN A 305 -10.81 -43.90 12.19
C GLN A 305 -9.82 -44.96 12.71
N ASN A 306 -9.72 -44.98 14.05
CA ASN A 306 -9.52 -46.10 14.99
C ASN A 306 -8.70 -47.35 14.61
N GLY A 307 -7.73 -47.66 15.48
CA GLY A 307 -7.79 -48.89 16.29
C GLY A 307 -6.60 -49.86 16.22
N GLN A 308 -6.13 -50.24 17.42
CA GLN A 308 -5.28 -51.40 17.81
C GLN A 308 -3.75 -51.17 17.79
N MET A 309 -3.09 -51.10 18.96
CA MET A 309 -2.62 -52.15 19.90
C MET A 309 -1.26 -52.78 19.51
N GLU A 310 -0.46 -53.10 20.53
CA GLU A 310 0.86 -53.80 20.56
C GLU A 310 2.12 -52.90 20.45
N SER A 311 2.82 -52.58 21.54
CA SER A 311 3.73 -53.37 22.41
C SER A 311 5.19 -53.36 21.94
N ALA A 312 6.04 -52.63 22.68
CA ALA A 312 7.39 -52.96 23.15
C ALA A 312 8.06 -51.70 23.71
#